data_AF-A0A8F5VRG4-F1
#
_entry.id   AF-A0A8F5VRG4-F1
#
_cell.length_a   1.000
_cell.length_b   1.000
_cell.length_c   1.000
_cell.angle_alpha   90.00
_cell.angle_beta   90.00
_cell.angle_gamma   90.00
#
_symmetry.space_group_name_H-M   'P 1'
#
loop_
_entity.id
_entity.type
_entity.pdbx_description
1 polymer ?
#
loop_
_entity_poly.entity_id
_entity_poly.type
_entity_poly.pdbx_seq_one_letter_code
_entity_poly.pdbx_strand_id
1 'polypeptide(L)'
;MKREQALSEVIGFLMIVSLLAILFSMYLLYVVPIQGRDAEISHMKYITQEFIGLKADIDGLIINDKINLPIARSFELGTLSSVGSGSLSVMPMSSYIEASGTLMVNEQNDFLEVVVNGDMTDLSSLSTTEYFSSNYSKYYAESYLNFYPKLSTISCKDYNKCPPSPINFTIFDRFYNITLKKRPVLENVFVTINLSNITYSPTPTPIPSPTPQYMNATATITFPITREIHDLILEIWDNRTYPNRILTGERTIIENITLDTSYGTNYTVNILNDLIVNNSSQYYDNYFSNVQELKQDTNNYASAAISNKINYYPPRIGSLQYESANRYWVNQNLLYEMGGLFLNQPSDQGSSVMLVPSIAITPIKNIDDEYTLKVSINNIRITDTEDISGSVSAQIFTKIDQINHNLFDGTTELTNFGDEFPSSGSIKKYKLKEANTPNAYAIWLRFIPDDPRVTSSTSPLSGTLGTDEIERMKTSTELWKRGFDQVKTITNKTISDNPDKPDVGSYSGYLYSFRIEDEPKRIFSSNLLIGQGVGKLAGDCKAITYNSSKCLPSVEKYIKNDSRYDEPFILDYTESEVSLVMQSGAL
;
A
#
# COMPACT_ATOMS: atom_id res chain seq x y z
N MET A 1 -56.33 -46.59 44.72
CA MET A 1 -55.31 -47.06 43.75
C MET A 1 -54.99 -46.04 42.65
N LYS A 2 -55.98 -45.38 42.00
CA LYS A 2 -55.72 -44.39 40.91
C LYS A 2 -55.01 -43.08 41.33
N ARG A 3 -55.13 -42.63 42.59
CA ARG A 3 -54.53 -41.38 43.09
C ARG A 3 -53.02 -41.50 43.37
N GLU A 4 -52.58 -42.64 43.87
CA GLU A 4 -51.15 -42.93 44.17
C GLU A 4 -50.32 -43.05 42.88
N GLN A 5 -50.89 -43.66 41.83
CA GLN A 5 -50.24 -43.75 40.51
C GLN A 5 -50.08 -42.38 39.84
N ALA A 6 -51.12 -41.53 39.86
CA ALA A 6 -51.04 -40.19 39.30
C ALA A 6 -50.04 -39.29 40.05
N LEU A 7 -49.94 -39.43 41.38
CA LEU A 7 -48.97 -38.68 42.18
C LEU A 7 -47.52 -39.10 41.87
N SER A 8 -47.28 -40.41 41.73
CA SER A 8 -45.95 -40.95 41.38
C SER A 8 -45.50 -40.54 39.97
N GLU A 9 -46.41 -40.46 39.01
CA GLU A 9 -46.12 -40.02 37.65
C GLU A 9 -45.71 -38.54 37.61
N VAL A 10 -46.42 -37.68 38.36
CA VAL A 10 -46.10 -36.24 38.47
C VAL A 10 -44.76 -36.02 39.16
N ILE A 11 -44.45 -36.76 40.23
CA ILE A 11 -43.16 -36.65 40.93
C ILE A 11 -42.02 -37.14 40.03
N GLY A 12 -42.22 -38.23 39.28
CA GLY A 12 -41.25 -38.72 38.31
C GLY A 12 -40.96 -37.69 37.20
N PHE A 13 -41.99 -37.05 36.68
CA PHE A 13 -41.85 -35.97 35.69
C PHE A 13 -41.09 -34.76 36.26
N LEU A 14 -41.43 -34.31 37.48
CA LEU A 14 -40.75 -33.19 38.14
C LEU A 14 -39.26 -33.47 38.40
N MET A 15 -38.91 -34.69 38.78
CA MET A 15 -37.52 -35.12 38.95
C MET A 15 -36.74 -35.04 37.63
N ILE A 16 -37.32 -35.52 36.52
CA ILE A 16 -36.69 -35.47 35.20
C ILE A 16 -36.49 -34.03 34.74
N VAL A 17 -37.50 -33.18 34.89
CA VAL A 17 -37.40 -31.75 34.53
C VAL A 17 -36.33 -31.05 35.37
N SER A 18 -36.24 -31.35 36.67
CA SER A 18 -35.22 -30.78 37.56
C SER A 18 -33.81 -31.22 37.16
N LEU A 19 -33.62 -32.49 36.82
CA LEU A 19 -32.33 -33.02 36.35
C LEU A 19 -31.93 -32.41 35.01
N LEU A 20 -32.86 -32.27 34.07
CA LEU A 20 -32.62 -31.60 32.79
C LEU A 20 -32.25 -30.13 33.01
N ALA A 21 -32.93 -29.41 33.90
CA ALA A 21 -32.63 -28.02 34.20
C ALA A 21 -31.21 -27.85 34.78
N ILE A 22 -30.77 -28.75 35.65
CA ILE A 22 -29.38 -28.74 36.18
C ILE A 22 -28.38 -28.99 35.05
N LEU A 23 -28.63 -29.96 34.17
CA LEU A 23 -27.75 -30.27 33.06
C LEU A 23 -27.67 -29.11 32.05
N PHE A 24 -28.80 -28.48 31.72
CA PHE A 24 -28.83 -27.28 30.87
C PHE A 24 -28.08 -26.11 31.53
N SER A 25 -28.26 -25.90 32.83
CA SER A 25 -27.54 -24.85 33.56
C SER A 25 -26.03 -25.08 33.55
N MET A 26 -25.58 -26.33 33.78
CA MET A 26 -24.16 -26.69 33.69
C MET A 26 -23.62 -26.48 32.26
N TYR A 27 -24.39 -26.85 31.24
CA TYR A 27 -24.01 -26.67 29.84
C TYR A 27 -23.81 -25.18 29.49
N LEU A 28 -24.73 -24.32 29.89
CA LEU A 28 -24.66 -22.88 29.62
C LEU A 28 -23.53 -22.19 30.40
N LEU A 29 -23.22 -22.64 31.61
CA LEU A 29 -22.18 -22.02 32.44
C LEU A 29 -20.76 -22.48 32.09
N TYR A 30 -20.58 -23.71 31.60
CA TYR A 30 -19.26 -24.27 31.33
C TYR A 30 -18.98 -24.50 29.85
N VAL A 31 -19.89 -25.11 29.10
CA VAL A 31 -19.59 -25.52 27.72
C VAL A 31 -19.64 -24.31 26.77
N VAL A 32 -20.68 -23.49 26.89
CA VAL A 32 -20.86 -22.32 25.99
C VAL A 32 -19.70 -21.33 26.07
N PRO A 33 -19.22 -20.89 27.25
CA PRO A 33 -18.09 -19.95 27.32
C PRO A 33 -16.77 -20.54 26.82
N ILE A 34 -16.54 -21.85 27.00
CA ILE A 34 -15.34 -22.53 26.48
C ILE A 34 -15.37 -22.54 24.94
N GLN A 35 -16.51 -22.89 24.35
CA GLN A 35 -16.67 -22.85 22.90
C GLN A 35 -16.51 -21.44 22.31
N GLY A 36 -17.09 -20.43 22.97
CA GLY A 36 -16.93 -19.03 22.57
C GLY A 36 -15.47 -18.57 22.64
N ARG A 37 -14.74 -18.95 23.69
CA ARG A 37 -13.30 -18.66 23.80
C ARG A 37 -12.49 -19.30 22.67
N ASP A 38 -12.71 -20.58 22.38
CA ASP A 38 -11.97 -21.27 21.32
C ASP A 38 -12.25 -20.64 19.94
N ALA A 39 -13.49 -20.22 19.70
CA ALA A 39 -13.88 -19.51 18.48
C ALA A 39 -13.16 -18.15 18.36
N GLU A 40 -13.14 -17.34 19.43
CA GLU A 40 -12.46 -16.04 19.45
C GLU A 40 -10.94 -16.18 19.28
N ILE A 41 -10.31 -17.19 19.91
CA ILE A 41 -8.87 -17.46 19.72
C ILE A 41 -8.57 -17.83 18.25
N SER A 42 -9.37 -18.72 17.67
CA SER A 42 -9.22 -19.13 16.28
C SER A 42 -9.41 -17.96 15.32
N HIS A 43 -10.39 -17.10 15.60
CA HIS A 43 -10.69 -15.92 14.81
C HIS A 43 -9.56 -14.88 14.86
N MET A 44 -9.03 -14.56 16.04
CA MET A 44 -7.87 -13.67 16.16
C MET A 44 -6.63 -14.19 15.43
N LYS A 45 -6.42 -15.51 15.45
CA LYS A 45 -5.34 -16.14 14.67
C LYS A 45 -5.57 -15.97 13.16
N TYR A 46 -6.81 -16.13 12.70
CA TYR A 46 -7.19 -15.92 11.30
C TYR A 46 -6.92 -14.47 10.87
N ILE A 47 -7.39 -13.48 11.64
CA ILE A 47 -7.16 -12.06 11.33
C ILE A 47 -5.67 -11.75 11.26
N THR A 48 -4.89 -12.23 12.22
CA THR A 48 -3.43 -12.07 12.21
C THR A 48 -2.79 -12.65 10.94
N GLN A 49 -3.27 -13.81 10.47
CA GLN A 49 -2.79 -14.42 9.23
C GLN A 49 -3.16 -13.60 7.99
N GLU A 50 -4.35 -12.99 7.95
CA GLU A 50 -4.74 -12.11 6.84
C GLU A 50 -3.89 -10.85 6.77
N PHE A 51 -3.51 -10.25 7.91
CA PHE A 51 -2.53 -9.14 7.93
C PHE A 51 -1.15 -9.57 7.41
N ILE A 52 -0.67 -10.74 7.81
CA ILE A 52 0.60 -11.28 7.31
C ILE A 52 0.53 -11.53 5.80
N GLY A 53 -0.59 -12.09 5.33
CA GLY A 53 -0.86 -12.29 3.90
C GLY A 53 -0.91 -10.99 3.11
N LEU A 54 -1.60 -9.98 3.64
CA LEU A 54 -1.67 -8.64 3.05
C LEU A 54 -0.28 -8.02 2.91
N LYS A 55 0.56 -8.10 3.94
CA LYS A 55 1.94 -7.63 3.85
C LYS A 55 2.72 -8.38 2.77
N ALA A 56 2.64 -9.71 2.74
CA ALA A 56 3.36 -10.51 1.75
C ALA A 56 2.97 -10.15 0.31
N ASP A 57 1.70 -9.87 0.09
CA ASP A 57 1.17 -9.41 -1.20
C ASP A 57 1.69 -8.01 -1.57
N ILE A 58 1.64 -7.05 -0.64
CA ILE A 58 2.17 -5.69 -0.84
C ILE A 58 3.68 -5.74 -1.12
N ASP A 59 4.47 -6.42 -0.27
CA ASP A 59 5.92 -6.55 -0.45
C ASP A 59 6.22 -7.26 -1.78
N GLY A 60 5.43 -8.27 -2.16
CA GLY A 60 5.55 -8.95 -3.45
C GLY A 60 5.31 -8.03 -4.65
N LEU A 61 4.34 -7.12 -4.59
CA LEU A 61 4.14 -6.12 -5.63
C LEU A 61 5.29 -5.10 -5.67
N ILE A 62 5.81 -4.66 -4.52
CA ILE A 62 6.90 -3.68 -4.43
C ILE A 62 8.21 -4.25 -4.97
N ILE A 63 8.56 -5.49 -4.59
CA ILE A 63 9.78 -6.16 -5.06
C ILE A 63 9.76 -6.40 -6.58
N ASN A 64 8.58 -6.56 -7.17
CA ASN A 64 8.40 -6.81 -8.60
C ASN A 64 8.06 -5.54 -9.41
N ASP A 65 8.16 -4.36 -8.81
CA ASP A 65 7.81 -3.05 -9.40
C ASP A 65 6.42 -3.02 -10.05
N LYS A 66 5.45 -3.69 -9.42
CA LYS A 66 4.08 -3.79 -9.93
C LYS A 66 3.19 -2.72 -9.34
N ILE A 67 2.91 -1.72 -10.16
CA ILE A 67 1.95 -0.65 -9.85
C ILE A 67 0.57 -0.93 -10.47
N ASN A 68 -0.47 -0.37 -9.87
CA ASN A 68 -1.87 -0.45 -10.31
C ASN A 68 -2.43 -1.86 -10.47
N LEU A 69 -1.86 -2.87 -9.79
CA LEU A 69 -2.43 -4.20 -9.68
C LEU A 69 -3.28 -4.27 -8.41
N PRO A 70 -4.62 -4.38 -8.52
CA PRO A 70 -5.46 -4.54 -7.35
C PRO A 70 -5.35 -5.95 -6.79
N ILE A 71 -5.17 -6.05 -5.48
CA ILE A 71 -5.20 -7.27 -4.68
C ILE A 71 -6.39 -7.18 -3.75
N ALA A 72 -7.22 -8.22 -3.73
CA ALA A 72 -8.38 -8.30 -2.85
C ALA A 72 -8.15 -9.33 -1.74
N ARG A 73 -8.45 -8.97 -0.50
CA ARG A 73 -8.48 -9.88 0.65
C ARG A 73 -9.73 -9.68 1.46
N SER A 74 -10.27 -10.75 2.03
CA SER A 74 -11.44 -10.69 2.91
C SER A 74 -11.02 -10.84 4.37
N PHE A 75 -11.53 -9.97 5.23
CA PHE A 75 -11.38 -10.01 6.68
C PHE A 75 -12.74 -10.33 7.29
N GLU A 76 -12.86 -11.47 7.96
CA GLU A 76 -14.03 -11.78 8.77
C GLU A 76 -14.00 -10.92 10.04
N LEU A 77 -14.92 -9.98 10.22
CA LEU A 77 -14.84 -9.05 11.36
C LEU A 77 -15.29 -9.69 12.69
N GLY A 78 -16.11 -10.74 12.64
CA GLY A 78 -16.62 -11.43 13.82
C GLY A 78 -16.47 -12.94 13.76
N THR A 79 -16.67 -13.58 14.92
CA THR A 79 -16.74 -15.05 15.00
C THR A 79 -18.08 -15.48 14.41
N LEU A 80 -18.11 -15.93 13.16
CA LEU A 80 -19.29 -16.54 12.56
C LEU A 80 -19.75 -17.69 13.47
N SER A 81 -20.95 -17.59 14.06
CA SER A 81 -21.50 -18.69 14.85
C SER A 81 -21.74 -19.86 13.91
N SER A 82 -20.83 -20.84 13.93
CA SER A 82 -21.15 -22.15 13.40
C SER A 82 -22.21 -22.74 14.32
N VAL A 83 -23.48 -22.54 13.95
CA VAL A 83 -24.55 -23.43 14.38
C VAL A 83 -24.24 -24.80 13.79
N GLY A 84 -23.37 -25.55 14.48
CA GLY A 84 -22.96 -26.89 14.08
C GLY A 84 -24.21 -27.72 13.80
N SER A 85 -24.24 -28.32 12.61
CA SER A 85 -25.35 -29.04 11.96
C SER A 85 -25.86 -30.29 12.70
N GLY A 86 -26.02 -30.23 14.02
CA GLY A 86 -26.47 -31.32 14.87
C GLY A 86 -26.84 -30.94 16.31
N SER A 87 -26.75 -29.66 16.71
CA SER A 87 -27.23 -29.20 18.02
C SER A 87 -28.66 -28.64 17.90
N LEU A 88 -29.47 -28.86 18.92
CA LEU A 88 -30.88 -28.47 19.00
C LEU A 88 -31.11 -26.97 18.67
N SER A 89 -31.37 -26.68 17.38
CA SER A 89 -31.70 -25.35 16.82
C SER A 89 -33.01 -24.73 17.35
N VAL A 90 -33.57 -25.29 18.42
CA VAL A 90 -34.86 -24.88 19.00
C VAL A 90 -34.69 -23.84 20.12
N MET A 91 -33.47 -23.58 20.60
CA MET A 91 -33.22 -22.55 21.62
C MET A 91 -32.01 -21.67 21.28
N PRO A 92 -32.18 -20.36 21.01
CA PRO A 92 -31.09 -19.44 20.69
C PRO A 92 -30.09 -19.18 21.85
N MET A 93 -30.34 -19.73 23.04
CA MET A 93 -29.48 -19.58 24.22
C MET A 93 -28.43 -20.69 24.36
N SER A 94 -28.44 -21.74 23.53
CA SER A 94 -27.48 -22.86 23.63
C SER A 94 -26.18 -22.66 22.83
N SER A 95 -26.03 -21.53 22.14
CA SER A 95 -24.81 -21.14 21.43
C SER A 95 -24.11 -19.98 22.14
N TYR A 96 -22.82 -19.80 21.88
CA TYR A 96 -22.09 -18.61 22.34
C TYR A 96 -22.54 -17.37 21.55
N ILE A 97 -22.35 -16.20 22.14
CA ILE A 97 -22.64 -14.91 21.48
C ILE A 97 -21.45 -14.54 20.61
N GLU A 98 -21.70 -14.17 19.36
CA GLU A 98 -20.65 -13.78 18.42
C GLU A 98 -19.85 -12.55 18.93
N ALA A 99 -18.54 -12.60 18.68
CA ALA A 99 -17.67 -11.44 18.75
C ALA A 99 -17.80 -10.61 17.47
N SER A 100 -17.50 -9.31 17.58
CA SER A 100 -17.44 -8.39 16.45
C SER A 100 -16.08 -7.73 16.38
N GLY A 101 -15.83 -7.00 15.30
CA GLY A 101 -14.59 -6.26 15.13
C GLY A 101 -14.81 -5.02 14.29
N THR A 102 -13.87 -4.09 14.43
CA THR A 102 -13.83 -2.85 13.69
C THR A 102 -12.49 -2.77 12.98
N LEU A 103 -12.55 -2.48 11.68
CA LEU A 103 -11.40 -2.33 10.80
C LEU A 103 -11.37 -0.87 10.34
N MET A 104 -10.21 -0.23 10.45
CA MET A 104 -10.07 1.22 10.28
C MET A 104 -8.81 1.54 9.48
N VAL A 105 -8.87 2.54 8.61
CA VAL A 105 -7.72 3.03 7.84
C VAL A 105 -7.41 4.46 8.23
N ASN A 106 -6.15 4.70 8.60
CA ASN A 106 -5.56 6.02 8.77
C ASN A 106 -6.27 6.87 9.85
N GLU A 107 -6.82 6.21 10.88
CA GLU A 107 -7.31 6.89 12.09
C GLU A 107 -6.16 7.55 12.87
N GLN A 108 -4.98 6.92 12.88
CA GLN A 108 -3.76 7.45 13.49
C GLN A 108 -2.88 8.07 12.40
N ASN A 109 -2.62 9.36 12.51
CA ASN A 109 -1.83 10.13 11.54
C ASN A 109 -0.34 10.17 11.91
N ASP A 110 0.26 8.99 12.05
CA ASP A 110 1.67 8.87 12.43
C ASP A 110 2.61 9.38 11.33
N PHE A 111 3.80 9.84 11.74
CA PHE A 111 4.79 10.43 10.86
C PHE A 111 6.11 9.65 10.89
N LEU A 112 6.77 9.57 9.74
CA LEU A 112 8.11 9.02 9.63
C LEU A 112 9.05 10.03 8.97
N GLU A 113 9.94 10.59 9.78
CA GLU A 113 11.07 11.36 9.30
C GLU A 113 12.22 10.41 8.95
N VAL A 114 12.68 10.49 7.71
CA VAL A 114 13.81 9.74 7.17
C VAL A 114 14.90 10.74 6.83
N VAL A 115 16.05 10.59 7.48
CA VAL A 115 17.25 11.38 7.19
C VAL A 115 18.34 10.45 6.70
N VAL A 116 18.88 10.71 5.51
CA VAL A 116 19.94 9.91 4.91
C VAL A 116 21.15 10.80 4.66
N ASN A 117 22.32 10.39 5.14
CA ASN A 117 23.60 10.92 4.66
C ASN A 117 24.18 9.97 3.63
N GLY A 118 24.23 10.42 2.38
CA GLY A 118 24.78 9.63 1.28
C GLY A 118 25.26 10.48 0.11
N ASP A 119 25.81 9.80 -0.88
CA ASP A 119 26.25 10.36 -2.14
C ASP A 119 25.03 10.61 -3.03
N MET A 120 24.63 11.88 -3.14
CA MET A 120 23.38 12.28 -3.76
C MET A 120 23.62 13.30 -4.86
N THR A 121 22.73 13.31 -5.85
CA THR A 121 22.66 14.33 -6.88
C THR A 121 21.35 15.11 -6.76
N ASP A 122 21.43 16.42 -6.97
CA ASP A 122 20.29 17.33 -6.95
C ASP A 122 19.65 17.39 -8.35
N LEU A 123 18.40 16.96 -8.46
CA LEU A 123 17.63 16.96 -9.70
C LEU A 123 16.87 18.27 -9.92
N SER A 124 16.82 19.18 -8.94
CA SER A 124 16.07 20.44 -9.06
C SER A 124 16.72 21.42 -10.05
N SER A 125 18.04 21.32 -10.28
CA SER A 125 18.75 22.12 -11.28
C SER A 125 18.62 21.60 -12.71
N LEU A 126 17.94 20.47 -12.93
CA LEU A 126 17.53 20.03 -14.27
C LEU A 126 16.32 20.85 -14.80
N SER A 127 16.27 22.14 -14.48
CA SER A 127 15.41 23.06 -15.21
C SER A 127 15.91 23.12 -16.66
N THR A 128 15.05 22.73 -17.60
CA THR A 128 15.25 22.75 -19.05
C THR A 128 15.31 24.17 -19.65
N THR A 129 15.75 25.16 -18.86
CA THR A 129 15.73 26.56 -19.21
C THR A 129 17.05 27.21 -18.80
N GLU A 130 17.96 27.36 -19.75
CA GLU A 130 18.48 28.66 -20.24
C GLU A 130 19.82 28.61 -20.99
N TYR A 131 20.43 27.44 -21.24
CA TYR A 131 21.68 27.39 -22.03
C TYR A 131 21.66 26.62 -23.35
N PHE A 132 20.53 26.05 -23.77
CA PHE A 132 20.43 25.38 -25.07
C PHE A 132 19.32 25.99 -25.93
N SER A 133 19.57 27.20 -26.43
CA SER A 133 18.76 27.89 -27.43
C SER A 133 18.92 27.26 -28.83
N SER A 134 18.66 25.96 -28.97
CA SER A 134 18.41 25.38 -30.28
C SER A 134 17.29 24.35 -30.16
N ASN A 135 16.26 24.51 -31.00
CA ASN A 135 15.16 23.55 -31.20
C ASN A 135 15.66 22.13 -31.52
N TYR A 136 16.95 21.97 -31.81
CA TYR A 136 17.63 20.69 -31.98
C TYR A 136 17.73 19.88 -30.67
N SER A 137 17.88 20.52 -29.51
CA SER A 137 18.12 19.85 -28.22
C SER A 137 16.86 19.32 -27.52
N LYS A 138 15.69 19.96 -27.74
CA LYS A 138 14.40 19.42 -27.27
C LYS A 138 14.07 18.10 -27.99
N TYR A 139 14.28 18.06 -29.31
CA TYR A 139 14.10 16.86 -30.12
C TYR A 139 15.17 15.79 -29.82
N TYR A 140 16.39 16.18 -29.45
CA TYR A 140 17.45 15.26 -29.02
C TYR A 140 17.22 14.68 -27.61
N ALA A 141 16.82 15.50 -26.64
CA ALA A 141 16.49 15.02 -25.29
C ALA A 141 15.24 14.13 -25.28
N GLU A 142 14.23 14.45 -26.08
CA GLU A 142 13.02 13.64 -26.24
C GLU A 142 13.27 12.33 -27.04
N SER A 143 14.31 12.27 -27.89
CA SER A 143 14.61 11.06 -28.69
C SER A 143 15.69 10.14 -28.09
N TYR A 144 16.57 10.65 -27.21
CA TYR A 144 17.68 9.85 -26.66
C TYR A 144 17.64 9.61 -25.15
N LEU A 145 16.97 10.45 -24.33
CA LEU A 145 17.10 10.37 -22.87
C LEU A 145 16.00 9.61 -22.12
N ASN A 146 14.99 9.03 -22.79
CA ASN A 146 13.96 8.14 -22.21
C ASN A 146 13.63 8.43 -20.72
N PHE A 147 13.31 9.68 -20.40
CA PHE A 147 12.96 10.09 -19.04
C PHE A 147 11.59 9.51 -18.66
N TYR A 148 11.61 8.45 -17.83
CA TYR A 148 10.48 7.82 -17.13
C TYR A 148 9.32 7.26 -18.00
N PRO A 149 8.56 6.25 -17.50
CA PRO A 149 7.25 5.91 -18.04
C PRO A 149 6.36 7.15 -17.98
N LYS A 150 6.30 7.92 -19.05
CA LYS A 150 5.31 8.99 -19.10
C LYS A 150 3.94 8.32 -19.16
N LEU A 151 3.16 8.49 -18.09
CA LEU A 151 1.70 8.51 -18.20
C LEU A 151 1.37 9.52 -19.29
N SER A 152 1.02 9.03 -20.47
CA SER A 152 0.67 9.91 -21.58
C SER A 152 -0.81 10.23 -21.43
N THR A 153 -1.09 11.46 -20.98
CA THR A 153 -2.43 12.05 -21.01
C THR A 153 -2.73 12.46 -22.45
N ILE A 154 -3.52 11.67 -23.16
CA ILE A 154 -3.97 11.95 -24.51
C ILE A 154 -5.33 12.65 -24.44
N SER A 155 -5.37 13.94 -24.79
CA SER A 155 -6.64 14.66 -24.93
C SER A 155 -7.16 14.55 -26.37
N CYS A 156 -8.29 13.90 -26.56
CA CYS A 156 -8.87 13.67 -27.87
C CYS A 156 -10.21 14.40 -28.03
N LYS A 157 -10.28 15.26 -29.06
CA LYS A 157 -11.50 16.00 -29.46
C LYS A 157 -12.14 15.46 -30.74
N ASP A 158 -11.31 14.94 -31.66
CA ASP A 158 -11.73 14.37 -32.95
C ASP A 158 -11.18 12.96 -33.13
N TYR A 159 -12.01 12.01 -33.58
CA TYR A 159 -11.58 10.62 -33.85
C TYR A 159 -10.47 10.52 -34.91
N ASN A 160 -10.45 11.42 -35.91
CA ASN A 160 -9.44 11.39 -36.97
C ASN A 160 -8.12 12.10 -36.61
N LYS A 161 -8.05 12.78 -35.45
CA LYS A 161 -6.87 13.54 -34.99
C LYS A 161 -6.47 13.16 -33.56
N CYS A 162 -6.72 11.91 -33.19
CA CYS A 162 -6.40 11.38 -31.87
C CYS A 162 -5.36 10.25 -32.05
N PRO A 163 -4.15 10.38 -31.49
CA PRO A 163 -3.65 11.50 -30.68
C PRO A 163 -3.39 12.80 -31.49
N PRO A 164 -3.50 13.99 -30.86
CA PRO A 164 -3.36 15.30 -31.54
C PRO A 164 -1.95 15.59 -32.06
N SER A 165 -0.95 14.91 -31.52
CA SER A 165 0.42 14.83 -32.02
C SER A 165 0.82 13.35 -32.08
N PRO A 166 1.57 12.90 -33.10
CA PRO A 166 2.00 11.50 -33.17
C PRO A 166 2.82 11.15 -31.92
N ILE A 167 2.33 10.18 -31.14
CA ILE A 167 3.05 9.63 -29.99
C ILE A 167 3.81 8.42 -30.52
N ASN A 168 5.07 8.63 -30.88
CA ASN A 168 5.95 7.58 -31.33
C ASN A 168 7.25 7.56 -30.52
N PHE A 169 7.78 6.37 -30.29
CA PHE A 169 9.01 6.18 -29.52
C PHE A 169 9.73 4.92 -30.00
N THR A 170 11.06 4.91 -29.91
CA THR A 170 11.88 3.74 -30.25
C THR A 170 12.48 3.13 -28.99
N ILE A 171 12.35 1.82 -28.84
CA ILE A 171 13.03 1.04 -27.81
C ILE A 171 13.81 -0.06 -28.53
N PHE A 172 15.14 -0.03 -28.42
CA PHE A 172 16.07 -0.93 -29.12
C PHE A 172 15.80 -1.03 -30.65
N ASP A 173 15.48 -2.24 -31.12
CA ASP A 173 15.18 -2.59 -32.50
C ASP A 173 13.70 -2.41 -32.86
N ARG A 174 12.89 -1.81 -31.98
CA ARG A 174 11.46 -1.61 -32.20
C ARG A 174 11.05 -0.16 -32.15
N PHE A 175 10.19 0.24 -33.08
CA PHE A 175 9.53 1.53 -33.15
C PHE A 175 8.06 1.36 -32.82
N TYR A 176 7.58 2.13 -31.86
CA TYR A 176 6.22 2.07 -31.37
C TYR A 176 5.46 3.32 -31.81
N ASN A 177 4.22 3.13 -32.23
CA ASN A 177 3.35 4.21 -32.72
C ASN A 177 1.94 4.01 -32.15
N ILE A 178 1.41 5.02 -31.44
CA ILE A 178 0.06 4.97 -30.89
C ILE A 178 -0.90 5.68 -31.84
N THR A 179 -1.90 4.95 -32.33
CA THR A 179 -2.90 5.46 -33.30
C THR A 179 -4.29 4.90 -33.00
N LEU A 180 -5.33 5.57 -33.51
CA LEU A 180 -6.68 5.01 -33.51
C LEU A 180 -6.91 4.17 -34.77
N LYS A 181 -7.45 2.97 -34.58
CA LYS A 181 -7.89 2.08 -35.66
C LYS A 181 -9.40 1.92 -35.66
N LYS A 182 -9.98 1.92 -36.86
CA LYS A 182 -11.42 1.78 -37.09
C LYS A 182 -11.79 0.31 -37.20
N ARG A 183 -12.82 -0.12 -36.47
CA ARG A 183 -13.38 -1.47 -36.55
C ARG A 183 -14.90 -1.41 -36.73
N PRO A 184 -15.48 -2.07 -37.75
CA PRO A 184 -16.93 -2.17 -37.90
C PRO A 184 -17.49 -3.26 -36.99
N VAL A 185 -18.61 -2.97 -36.32
CA VAL A 185 -19.39 -3.93 -35.51
C VAL A 185 -20.83 -3.99 -36.01
N LEU A 186 -21.39 -5.20 -36.03
CA LEU A 186 -22.79 -5.45 -36.42
C LEU A 186 -23.68 -5.31 -35.18
N GLU A 187 -24.63 -4.38 -35.23
CA GLU A 187 -25.64 -4.19 -34.19
C GLU A 187 -27.02 -4.57 -34.75
N ASN A 188 -27.74 -5.42 -34.04
CA ASN A 188 -29.09 -5.84 -34.43
C ASN A 188 -30.10 -4.84 -33.87
N VAL A 189 -30.73 -4.06 -34.74
CA VAL A 189 -31.78 -3.11 -34.33
C VAL A 189 -33.16 -3.75 -34.50
N PHE A 190 -33.97 -3.62 -33.46
CA PHE A 190 -35.35 -4.07 -33.44
C PHE A 190 -36.28 -2.94 -33.87
N VAL A 191 -36.99 -3.13 -34.98
CA VAL A 191 -38.07 -2.23 -35.38
C VAL A 191 -39.40 -2.92 -35.11
N THR A 192 -40.20 -2.32 -34.23
CA THR A 192 -41.57 -2.77 -33.97
C THR A 192 -42.52 -2.05 -34.91
N ILE A 193 -43.14 -2.80 -35.82
CA ILE A 193 -44.18 -2.29 -36.71
C ILE A 193 -45.53 -2.59 -36.07
N ASN A 194 -46.26 -1.55 -35.70
CA ASN A 194 -47.63 -1.66 -35.21
C ASN A 194 -48.58 -1.68 -36.41
N LEU A 195 -49.22 -2.81 -36.64
CA LEU A 195 -50.20 -3.01 -37.69
C LEU A 195 -51.60 -2.91 -37.07
N SER A 196 -52.35 -1.88 -37.44
CA SER A 196 -53.75 -1.68 -37.05
C SER A 196 -54.70 -1.99 -38.20
N ASN A 197 -55.90 -2.46 -37.88
CA ASN A 197 -56.95 -2.82 -38.86
C ASN A 197 -56.59 -3.98 -39.79
N ILE A 198 -55.92 -5.02 -39.27
CA ILE A 198 -55.67 -6.24 -40.03
C ILE A 198 -57.00 -6.96 -40.25
N THR A 199 -57.43 -7.04 -41.50
CA THR A 199 -58.56 -7.89 -41.91
C THR A 199 -58.10 -9.32 -41.97
N TYR A 200 -58.60 -10.17 -41.07
CA TYR A 200 -58.39 -11.60 -41.18
C TYR A 200 -59.66 -12.23 -41.79
N SER A 201 -59.50 -13.16 -42.71
CA SER A 201 -60.60 -14.01 -43.16
C SER A 201 -60.68 -15.18 -42.18
N PRO A 202 -61.66 -15.24 -41.26
CA PRO A 202 -61.80 -16.40 -40.40
C PRO A 202 -62.07 -17.61 -41.29
N THR A 203 -61.28 -18.66 -41.14
CA THR A 203 -61.69 -20.01 -41.52
C THR A 203 -62.04 -20.74 -40.23
N PRO A 204 -63.33 -20.87 -39.85
CA PRO A 204 -63.63 -21.81 -38.78
C PRO A 204 -64.88 -22.63 -39.07
N THR A 205 -64.80 -23.90 -38.73
CA THR A 205 -65.92 -24.56 -38.06
C THR A 205 -65.41 -25.03 -36.70
N PRO A 206 -65.87 -24.46 -35.57
CA PRO A 206 -66.90 -23.44 -35.34
C PRO A 206 -66.35 -22.02 -35.06
N ILE A 207 -67.14 -20.99 -35.36
CA ILE A 207 -66.81 -19.55 -35.21
C ILE A 207 -67.23 -19.06 -33.81
N PRO A 208 -66.34 -18.47 -32.98
CA PRO A 208 -66.73 -17.87 -31.71
C PRO A 208 -67.44 -16.50 -31.90
N SER A 209 -68.44 -16.23 -31.07
CA SER A 209 -69.21 -14.97 -31.01
C SER A 209 -68.89 -14.23 -29.70
N PRO A 210 -68.59 -12.92 -29.72
CA PRO A 210 -68.60 -12.00 -30.87
C PRO A 210 -67.34 -12.13 -31.75
N THR A 211 -67.49 -12.02 -33.07
CA THR A 211 -66.38 -12.01 -34.04
C THR A 211 -65.65 -10.67 -34.02
N PRO A 212 -64.38 -10.60 -33.58
CA PRO A 212 -63.61 -9.37 -33.69
C PRO A 212 -63.39 -9.04 -35.18
N GLN A 213 -63.71 -7.83 -35.64
CA GLN A 213 -63.51 -7.43 -37.05
C GLN A 213 -62.08 -6.95 -37.36
N TYR A 214 -61.27 -6.68 -36.33
CA TYR A 214 -59.92 -6.17 -36.48
C TYR A 214 -59.03 -6.75 -35.39
N MET A 215 -57.83 -7.19 -35.77
CA MET A 215 -56.76 -7.46 -34.83
C MET A 215 -55.65 -6.42 -35.02
N ASN A 216 -55.14 -5.92 -33.90
CA ASN A 216 -53.90 -5.17 -33.88
C ASN A 216 -52.78 -6.18 -33.65
N ALA A 217 -51.77 -6.19 -34.51
CA ALA A 217 -50.59 -7.05 -34.34
C ALA A 217 -49.34 -6.19 -34.32
N THR A 218 -48.37 -6.62 -33.52
CA THR A 218 -47.03 -6.05 -33.46
C THR A 218 -46.06 -7.06 -34.08
N ALA A 219 -45.41 -6.68 -35.17
CA ALA A 219 -44.34 -7.48 -35.77
C ALA A 219 -42.99 -6.83 -35.43
N THR A 220 -42.07 -7.61 -34.89
CA THR A 220 -40.71 -7.16 -34.57
C THR A 220 -39.77 -7.71 -35.65
N ILE A 221 -39.16 -6.83 -36.43
CA ILE A 221 -38.20 -7.22 -37.47
C ILE A 221 -36.80 -6.83 -37.00
N THR A 222 -35.84 -7.74 -37.18
CA THR A 222 -34.43 -7.53 -36.85
C THR A 222 -33.65 -7.27 -38.13
N PHE A 223 -32.97 -6.13 -38.20
CA PHE A 223 -32.06 -5.84 -39.31
C PHE A 223 -30.67 -5.51 -38.76
N PRO A 224 -29.59 -6.11 -39.31
CA PRO A 224 -28.23 -5.79 -38.89
C PRO A 224 -27.81 -4.44 -39.48
N ILE A 225 -27.42 -3.50 -38.64
CA ILE A 225 -26.77 -2.25 -39.04
C ILE A 225 -25.28 -2.29 -38.66
N THR A 226 -24.43 -1.69 -39.49
CA THR A 226 -23.00 -1.58 -39.21
C THR A 226 -22.71 -0.27 -38.48
N ARG A 227 -22.18 -0.37 -37.25
CA ARG A 227 -21.69 0.77 -36.46
C ARG A 227 -20.17 0.76 -36.45
N GLU A 228 -19.55 1.91 -36.66
CA GLU A 228 -18.10 2.08 -36.55
C GLU A 228 -17.70 2.35 -35.10
N ILE A 229 -16.76 1.58 -34.58
CA ILE A 229 -16.09 1.83 -33.30
C ILE A 229 -14.61 2.09 -33.53
N HIS A 230 -14.01 2.85 -32.62
CA HIS A 230 -12.62 3.29 -32.70
C HIS A 230 -11.85 2.71 -31.50
N ASP A 231 -10.81 1.94 -31.80
CA ASP A 231 -9.94 1.31 -30.80
C ASP A 231 -8.58 2.05 -30.81
N LEU A 232 -8.02 2.33 -29.63
CA LEU A 232 -6.66 2.87 -29.51
C LEU A 232 -5.67 1.71 -29.51
N ILE A 233 -4.78 1.73 -30.48
CA ILE A 233 -3.81 0.66 -30.70
C ILE A 233 -2.39 1.19 -30.57
N LEU A 234 -1.51 0.27 -30.18
CA LEU A 234 -0.06 0.39 -30.21
C LEU A 234 0.45 -0.46 -31.36
N GLU A 235 0.93 0.17 -32.41
CA GLU A 235 1.63 -0.49 -33.50
C GLU A 235 3.11 -0.64 -33.14
N ILE A 236 3.64 -1.83 -33.35
CA ILE A 236 5.04 -2.19 -33.10
C ILE A 236 5.69 -2.47 -34.44
N TRP A 237 6.73 -1.72 -34.78
CA TRP A 237 7.45 -1.79 -36.04
C TRP A 237 8.90 -2.19 -35.79
N ASP A 238 9.55 -2.87 -36.74
CA ASP A 238 10.99 -3.13 -36.69
C ASP A 238 11.74 -1.84 -37.08
N ASN A 239 12.57 -1.34 -36.17
CA ASN A 239 13.35 -0.12 -36.37
C ASN A 239 14.63 -0.39 -37.18
N ARG A 240 15.11 -1.64 -37.27
CA ARG A 240 16.31 -1.99 -38.05
C ARG A 240 16.10 -1.81 -39.55
N THR A 241 14.85 -1.79 -40.01
CA THR A 241 14.50 -1.65 -41.42
C THR A 241 14.21 -0.19 -41.81
N TYR A 242 14.58 0.79 -40.97
CA TYR A 242 14.49 2.21 -41.30
C TYR A 242 15.20 2.52 -42.64
N PRO A 243 14.61 3.33 -43.55
CA PRO A 243 13.42 4.18 -43.39
C PRO A 243 12.06 3.49 -43.61
N ASN A 244 12.03 2.29 -44.20
CA ASN A 244 10.79 1.54 -44.47
C ASN A 244 10.56 0.50 -43.37
N ARG A 245 10.12 0.98 -42.21
CA ARG A 245 9.84 0.14 -41.05
C ARG A 245 8.78 -0.92 -41.37
N ILE A 246 8.99 -2.16 -40.94
CA ILE A 246 8.04 -3.26 -41.14
C ILE A 246 7.19 -3.43 -39.87
N LEU A 247 5.86 -3.47 -40.01
CA LEU A 247 4.96 -3.72 -38.89
C LEU A 247 5.19 -5.15 -38.36
N THR A 248 5.59 -5.27 -37.12
CA THR A 248 5.92 -6.54 -36.43
C THR A 248 4.80 -7.00 -35.51
N GLY A 249 3.96 -6.09 -35.00
CA GLY A 249 2.82 -6.43 -34.16
C GLY A 249 1.91 -5.24 -33.90
N GLU A 250 0.71 -5.53 -33.39
CA GLU A 250 -0.28 -4.55 -33.01
C GLU A 250 -0.91 -5.00 -31.69
N ARG A 251 -1.14 -4.07 -30.76
CA ARG A 251 -1.79 -4.33 -29.47
C ARG A 251 -2.84 -3.27 -29.19
N THR A 252 -4.05 -3.68 -28.84
CA THR A 252 -5.11 -2.75 -28.42
C THR A 252 -4.87 -2.30 -26.98
N ILE A 253 -4.87 -0.99 -26.75
CA ILE A 253 -4.71 -0.36 -25.42
C ILE A 253 -6.10 -0.07 -24.84
N ILE A 254 -7.01 0.51 -25.63
CA ILE A 254 -8.37 0.83 -25.21
C ILE A 254 -9.34 0.44 -26.33
N GLU A 255 -10.38 -0.32 -25.98
CA GLU A 255 -11.46 -0.69 -26.91
C GLU A 255 -12.61 0.31 -26.86
N ASN A 256 -13.22 0.60 -28.01
CA ASN A 256 -14.46 1.37 -28.16
C ASN A 256 -14.45 2.73 -27.41
N ILE A 257 -13.53 3.60 -27.81
CA ILE A 257 -13.37 4.94 -27.25
C ILE A 257 -14.59 5.83 -27.53
N THR A 258 -15.03 6.58 -26.52
CA THR A 258 -16.10 7.58 -26.64
C THR A 258 -15.54 8.98 -26.44
N LEU A 259 -15.68 9.85 -27.42
CA LEU A 259 -15.18 11.23 -27.36
C LEU A 259 -16.29 12.22 -27.03
N ASP A 260 -16.06 13.10 -26.06
CA ASP A 260 -16.87 14.32 -25.88
C ASP A 260 -16.33 15.41 -26.82
N THR A 261 -17.11 15.74 -27.85
CA THR A 261 -16.73 16.72 -28.88
C THR A 261 -16.72 18.17 -28.38
N SER A 262 -17.33 18.48 -27.23
CA SER A 262 -17.37 19.84 -26.67
C SER A 262 -16.19 20.15 -25.76
N TYR A 263 -15.82 19.22 -24.88
CA TYR A 263 -14.76 19.45 -23.87
C TYR A 263 -13.48 18.64 -24.12
N GLY A 264 -13.53 17.60 -24.96
CA GLY A 264 -12.45 16.65 -25.17
C GLY A 264 -12.37 15.64 -24.04
N THR A 265 -12.09 14.38 -24.38
CA THR A 265 -11.88 13.31 -23.40
C THR A 265 -10.39 13.05 -23.23
N ASN A 266 -9.94 13.04 -21.98
CA ASN A 266 -8.56 12.78 -21.61
C ASN A 266 -8.39 11.29 -21.26
N TYR A 267 -7.49 10.61 -21.95
CA TYR A 267 -7.09 9.23 -21.68
C TYR A 267 -5.69 9.20 -21.10
N THR A 268 -5.52 8.62 -19.92
CA THR A 268 -4.20 8.35 -19.35
C THR A 268 -3.78 6.93 -19.70
N VAL A 269 -2.73 6.79 -20.51
CA VAL A 269 -2.15 5.49 -20.87
C VAL A 269 -0.79 5.34 -20.22
N ASN A 270 -0.60 4.25 -19.46
CA ASN A 270 0.70 3.86 -18.93
C ASN A 270 1.40 2.95 -19.94
N ILE A 271 2.36 3.53 -20.66
CA ILE A 271 3.01 2.89 -21.79
C ILE A 271 3.94 1.73 -21.36
N LEU A 272 4.51 1.73 -20.13
CA LEU A 272 5.43 0.66 -19.71
C LEU A 272 4.72 -0.63 -19.25
N ASN A 273 3.52 -0.56 -18.67
CA ASN A 273 2.83 -1.77 -18.20
C ASN A 273 2.37 -2.66 -19.37
N ASP A 274 2.10 -2.05 -20.54
CA ASP A 274 1.62 -2.74 -21.74
C ASP A 274 2.74 -3.21 -22.70
N LEU A 275 4.02 -2.97 -22.39
CA LEU A 275 5.14 -3.26 -23.30
C LEU A 275 5.98 -4.49 -22.95
N ILE A 276 5.84 -5.07 -21.76
CA ILE A 276 6.84 -6.06 -21.30
C ILE A 276 6.45 -7.49 -21.67
N VAL A 277 7.23 -8.07 -22.58
CA VAL A 277 7.40 -9.52 -22.76
C VAL A 277 8.70 -9.96 -22.07
N ASN A 278 8.56 -10.90 -21.12
CA ASN A 278 9.50 -11.91 -20.61
C ASN A 278 10.96 -11.60 -20.21
N ASN A 279 11.51 -10.39 -20.29
CA ASN A 279 12.86 -10.16 -19.73
C ASN A 279 13.07 -8.73 -19.21
N SER A 280 12.63 -8.48 -17.97
CA SER A 280 12.73 -7.20 -17.27
C SER A 280 14.17 -6.77 -16.94
N SER A 281 15.13 -7.70 -16.95
CA SER A 281 16.54 -7.43 -16.62
C SER A 281 17.25 -6.56 -17.68
N GLN A 282 17.02 -6.85 -18.96
CA GLN A 282 17.76 -6.19 -20.05
C GLN A 282 17.32 -4.75 -20.32
N TYR A 283 16.09 -4.38 -19.94
CA TYR A 283 15.62 -2.99 -20.06
C TYR A 283 16.25 -2.08 -19.00
N TYR A 284 16.33 -2.55 -17.76
CA TYR A 284 17.03 -1.83 -16.69
C TYR A 284 18.53 -1.69 -17.01
N ASP A 285 19.18 -2.75 -17.49
CA ASP A 285 20.60 -2.72 -17.86
C ASP A 285 20.87 -1.74 -19.02
N ASN A 286 19.97 -1.65 -20.01
CA ASN A 286 20.13 -0.74 -21.15
C ASN A 286 19.65 0.70 -20.89
N TYR A 287 18.71 0.90 -19.97
CA TYR A 287 18.39 2.22 -19.42
C TYR A 287 19.62 2.78 -18.71
N PHE A 288 20.25 1.97 -17.86
CA PHE A 288 21.51 2.31 -17.20
C PHE A 288 22.66 2.56 -18.18
N SER A 289 22.73 1.79 -19.27
CA SER A 289 23.79 1.94 -20.27
C SER A 289 23.54 3.01 -21.32
N ASN A 290 22.34 3.60 -21.45
CA ASN A 290 22.08 4.74 -22.35
C ASN A 290 21.96 6.09 -21.63
N VAL A 291 21.95 6.08 -20.30
CA VAL A 291 22.28 7.21 -19.43
C VAL A 291 23.79 7.59 -19.54
N GLN A 292 24.47 7.18 -20.61
CA GLN A 292 25.86 7.55 -20.89
C GLN A 292 26.04 9.01 -21.29
N GLU A 293 24.98 9.76 -21.69
CA GLU A 293 25.10 11.21 -21.89
C GLU A 293 24.95 12.02 -20.59
N LEU A 294 24.50 11.40 -19.49
CA LEU A 294 24.69 11.95 -18.13
C LEU A 294 26.10 11.70 -17.59
N LYS A 295 26.98 11.02 -18.34
CA LYS A 295 28.40 10.85 -17.95
C LYS A 295 29.23 12.13 -17.97
N GLN A 296 28.69 13.26 -18.41
CA GLN A 296 29.38 14.54 -18.18
C GLN A 296 29.11 15.12 -16.79
N ASP A 297 28.19 14.56 -16.00
CA ASP A 297 27.93 15.01 -14.62
C ASP A 297 28.01 13.87 -13.58
N THR A 298 28.58 12.71 -13.93
CA THR A 298 28.92 11.64 -12.96
C THR A 298 29.96 12.05 -11.91
N ASN A 299 30.43 13.30 -11.93
CA ASN A 299 31.26 13.91 -10.88
C ASN A 299 30.47 14.81 -9.90
N ASN A 300 29.15 14.92 -10.00
CA ASN A 300 28.34 15.79 -9.14
C ASN A 300 27.59 15.07 -7.99
N TYR A 301 27.95 13.82 -7.68
CA TYR A 301 27.49 13.21 -6.43
C TYR A 301 28.26 13.85 -5.28
N ALA A 302 27.54 14.58 -4.43
CA ALA A 302 28.10 15.17 -3.23
C ALA A 302 27.50 14.47 -2.01
N SER A 303 28.33 14.22 -1.00
CA SER A 303 27.83 13.75 0.29
C SER A 303 26.95 14.84 0.92
N ALA A 304 25.68 14.55 1.10
CA ALA A 304 24.72 15.43 1.74
C ALA A 304 23.84 14.63 2.70
N ALA A 305 23.46 15.25 3.82
CA ALA A 305 22.44 14.75 4.73
C ALA A 305 21.10 15.36 4.33
N ILE A 306 20.16 14.54 3.85
CA ILE A 306 18.86 14.99 3.40
C ILE A 306 17.75 14.43 4.28
N SER A 307 16.83 15.29 4.71
CA SER A 307 15.59 14.91 5.38
C SER A 307 14.41 14.96 4.41
N ASN A 308 13.50 13.99 4.52
CA ASN A 308 12.21 13.96 3.81
C ASN A 308 11.16 14.90 4.45
N LYS A 309 11.51 15.60 5.54
CA LYS A 309 10.64 16.58 6.19
C LYS A 309 10.60 17.84 5.30
N ILE A 310 9.60 17.93 4.43
CA ILE A 310 9.46 19.03 3.45
C ILE A 310 8.58 20.20 3.94
N ASN A 311 7.81 20.00 5.01
CA ASN A 311 6.98 21.02 5.64
C ASN A 311 7.20 21.02 7.16
N TYR A 312 6.37 21.70 7.95
CA TYR A 312 6.41 21.66 9.42
C TYR A 312 6.45 20.23 9.99
N TYR A 313 5.90 19.27 9.23
CA TYR A 313 5.86 17.85 9.58
C TYR A 313 6.35 16.97 8.42
N PRO A 314 6.85 15.76 8.73
CA PRO A 314 7.18 14.76 7.71
C PRO A 314 5.92 14.27 6.98
N PRO A 315 6.09 13.52 5.88
CA PRO A 315 4.98 12.77 5.29
C PRO A 315 4.37 11.79 6.30
N ARG A 316 3.03 11.65 6.26
CA ARG A 316 2.30 10.65 7.05
C ARG A 316 2.52 9.25 6.47
N ILE A 317 2.64 8.26 7.35
CA ILE A 317 2.76 6.84 6.96
C ILE A 317 1.40 6.17 6.78
N GLY A 318 0.37 6.63 7.49
CA GLY A 318 -0.93 5.97 7.56
C GLY A 318 -0.86 4.58 8.19
N SER A 319 -2.02 4.06 8.58
CA SER A 319 -2.14 2.80 9.31
C SER A 319 -3.36 2.01 8.90
N LEU A 320 -3.31 0.70 9.06
CA LEU A 320 -4.46 -0.19 8.98
C LEU A 320 -4.65 -0.85 10.35
N GLN A 321 -5.81 -0.65 10.96
CA GLN A 321 -6.10 -1.03 12.34
C GLN A 321 -7.26 -2.01 12.40
N TYR A 322 -7.14 -3.02 13.26
CA TYR A 322 -8.25 -3.92 13.61
C TYR A 322 -8.41 -3.97 15.12
N GLU A 323 -9.60 -3.61 15.59
CA GLU A 323 -9.99 -3.70 17.00
C GLU A 323 -11.01 -4.82 17.18
N SER A 324 -10.66 -5.81 18.01
CA SER A 324 -11.60 -6.87 18.36
C SER A 324 -12.52 -6.46 19.52
N ALA A 325 -13.79 -6.83 19.44
CA ALA A 325 -14.75 -6.78 20.54
C ALA A 325 -15.13 -8.21 20.98
N ASN A 326 -14.18 -8.87 21.63
CA ASN A 326 -14.29 -10.22 22.16
C ASN A 326 -15.11 -10.24 23.46
N ARG A 327 -15.82 -11.35 23.72
CA ARG A 327 -16.68 -11.55 24.89
C ARG A 327 -16.15 -12.60 25.85
N TYR A 328 -15.40 -13.59 25.35
CA TYR A 328 -14.92 -14.76 26.12
C TYR A 328 -13.38 -14.83 26.21
N TRP A 329 -12.69 -13.96 25.47
CA TRP A 329 -11.24 -13.83 25.33
C TRP A 329 -10.78 -12.37 25.44
N VAL A 330 -9.47 -12.16 25.53
CA VAL A 330 -8.85 -10.83 25.57
C VAL A 330 -9.03 -10.10 24.24
N ASN A 331 -9.33 -8.80 24.32
CA ASN A 331 -9.34 -7.92 23.15
C ASN A 331 -7.92 -7.72 22.62
N GLN A 332 -7.78 -7.83 21.30
CA GLN A 332 -6.56 -7.64 20.55
C GLN A 332 -6.75 -6.50 19.56
N ASN A 333 -5.86 -5.52 19.63
CA ASN A 333 -5.80 -4.42 18.69
C ASN A 333 -4.56 -4.65 17.81
N LEU A 334 -4.79 -4.89 16.52
CA LEU A 334 -3.74 -5.08 15.53
C LEU A 334 -3.53 -3.77 14.78
N LEU A 335 -2.28 -3.34 14.68
CA LEU A 335 -1.87 -2.12 14.00
C LEU A 335 -0.83 -2.48 12.94
N TYR A 336 -1.15 -2.21 11.67
CA TYR A 336 -0.27 -2.40 10.53
C TYR A 336 0.24 -1.06 10.01
N GLU A 337 1.56 -0.83 10.11
CA GLU A 337 2.23 0.43 9.76
C GLU A 337 3.63 0.19 9.19
N MET A 338 3.99 0.84 8.08
CA MET A 338 5.30 0.69 7.39
C MET A 338 5.70 -0.78 7.16
N GLY A 339 4.72 -1.65 6.92
CA GLY A 339 4.93 -3.09 6.78
C GLY A 339 5.12 -3.85 8.11
N GLY A 340 5.17 -3.19 9.26
CA GLY A 340 5.20 -3.82 10.58
C GLY A 340 3.80 -4.19 11.04
N LEU A 341 3.67 -5.28 11.79
CA LEU A 341 2.42 -5.67 12.45
C LEU A 341 2.64 -5.67 13.96
N PHE A 342 1.87 -4.82 14.63
CA PHE A 342 1.93 -4.62 16.07
C PHE A 342 0.64 -5.13 16.70
N LEU A 343 0.78 -5.84 17.82
CA LEU A 343 -0.33 -6.29 18.65
C LEU A 343 -0.31 -5.50 19.96
N ASN A 344 -1.45 -4.93 20.31
CA ASN A 344 -1.71 -4.35 21.62
C ASN A 344 -2.87 -5.07 22.30
N GLN A 345 -2.72 -5.44 23.57
CA GLN A 345 -3.73 -6.10 24.39
C GLN A 345 -4.07 -5.20 25.58
N PRO A 346 -5.15 -4.39 25.47
CA PRO A 346 -5.49 -3.38 26.47
C PRO A 346 -5.72 -3.95 27.88
N SER A 347 -6.24 -5.18 28.00
CA SER A 347 -6.57 -5.76 29.32
C SER A 347 -5.36 -6.22 30.13
N ASP A 348 -4.31 -6.68 29.43
CA ASP A 348 -3.16 -7.36 30.06
C ASP A 348 -1.87 -6.52 29.98
N GLN A 349 -1.97 -5.30 29.44
CA GLN A 349 -0.84 -4.41 29.11
C GLN A 349 0.23 -5.08 28.22
N GLY A 350 -0.16 -6.17 27.57
CA GLY A 350 0.68 -6.94 26.66
C GLY A 350 0.75 -6.23 25.32
N SER A 351 1.94 -5.80 24.93
CA SER A 351 2.17 -5.24 23.61
C SER A 351 3.33 -5.99 22.96
N SER A 352 3.15 -6.44 21.72
CA SER A 352 4.14 -7.25 21.02
C SER A 352 4.21 -6.85 19.57
N VAL A 353 5.41 -6.95 18.99
CA VAL A 353 5.59 -6.85 17.55
C VAL A 353 5.49 -8.27 17.01
N MET A 354 4.54 -8.47 16.09
CA MET A 354 4.31 -9.75 15.41
C MET A 354 5.16 -9.86 14.14
N LEU A 355 5.35 -8.73 13.46
CA LEU A 355 6.12 -8.64 12.23
C LEU A 355 6.89 -7.34 12.21
N VAL A 356 8.18 -7.42 11.87
CA VAL A 356 9.03 -6.22 11.79
C VAL A 356 8.62 -5.34 10.60
N PRO A 357 8.80 -4.00 10.72
CA PRO A 357 8.69 -3.08 9.59
C PRO A 357 9.54 -3.54 8.40
N SER A 358 9.22 -3.08 7.18
CA SER A 358 9.92 -3.46 5.94
C SER A 358 11.33 -2.83 5.86
N ILE A 359 12.20 -3.24 6.79
CA ILE A 359 13.60 -2.86 6.95
C ILE A 359 14.41 -4.16 6.99
N ALA A 360 15.30 -4.34 6.04
CA ALA A 360 16.18 -5.50 5.95
C ALA A 360 17.64 -5.05 5.89
N ILE A 361 18.49 -5.73 6.65
CA ILE A 361 19.93 -5.44 6.72
C ILE A 361 20.66 -6.75 6.50
N THR A 362 21.37 -6.85 5.38
CA THR A 362 22.02 -8.08 4.95
C THR A 362 23.44 -7.79 4.47
N PRO A 363 24.45 -8.54 4.92
CA PRO A 363 25.78 -8.46 4.34
C PRO A 363 25.75 -9.13 2.97
N ILE A 364 26.11 -8.39 1.93
CA ILE A 364 26.28 -8.92 0.57
C ILE A 364 27.76 -9.13 0.29
N LYS A 365 28.08 -10.19 -0.45
CA LYS A 365 29.44 -10.48 -0.86
C LYS A 365 29.69 -9.82 -2.22
N ASN A 366 30.68 -8.94 -2.30
CA ASN A 366 31.09 -8.32 -3.54
C ASN A 366 31.92 -9.29 -4.40
N ILE A 367 32.15 -8.93 -5.66
CA ILE A 367 32.98 -9.67 -6.62
C ILE A 367 34.42 -9.81 -6.11
N ASP A 368 34.90 -8.83 -5.35
CA ASP A 368 36.24 -8.79 -4.75
C ASP A 368 36.36 -9.62 -3.45
N ASP A 369 35.41 -10.51 -3.17
CA ASP A 369 35.31 -11.35 -1.97
C ASP A 369 35.15 -10.60 -0.62
N GLU A 370 35.07 -9.27 -0.65
CA GLU A 370 34.76 -8.40 0.49
C GLU A 370 33.24 -8.34 0.76
N TYR A 371 32.85 -8.24 2.04
CA TYR A 371 31.46 -8.04 2.40
C TYR A 371 31.14 -6.55 2.48
N THR A 372 29.98 -6.17 1.98
CA THR A 372 29.43 -4.84 2.14
C THR A 372 28.05 -4.97 2.75
N LEU A 373 27.71 -4.11 3.70
CA LEU A 373 26.38 -4.08 4.28
C LEU A 373 25.38 -3.53 3.25
N LYS A 374 24.29 -4.25 2.99
CA LYS A 374 23.13 -3.76 2.24
C LYS A 374 21.99 -3.49 3.23
N VAL A 375 21.48 -2.27 3.20
CA VAL A 375 20.32 -1.81 3.97
C VAL A 375 19.20 -1.53 2.98
N SER A 376 18.13 -2.31 3.05
CA SER A 376 16.93 -2.11 2.26
C SER A 376 15.81 -1.59 3.15
N ILE A 377 15.26 -0.44 2.79
CA ILE A 377 14.17 0.21 3.52
C ILE A 377 13.04 0.46 2.52
N ASN A 378 11.88 -0.11 2.81
CA ASN A 378 10.66 0.16 2.06
C ASN A 378 9.71 0.97 2.93
N ASN A 379 9.61 2.26 2.63
CA ASN A 379 8.71 3.17 3.28
C ASN A 379 7.33 3.08 2.64
N ILE A 380 6.45 2.30 3.26
CA ILE A 380 5.07 2.08 2.80
C ILE A 380 4.17 3.15 3.41
N ARG A 381 3.51 3.94 2.56
CA ARG A 381 2.55 4.98 2.93
C ARG A 381 1.14 4.59 2.51
N ILE A 382 0.22 4.57 3.47
CA ILE A 382 -1.20 4.30 3.27
C ILE A 382 -1.94 5.64 3.17
N THR A 383 -2.75 5.83 2.13
CA THR A 383 -3.34 7.15 1.83
C THR A 383 -4.85 7.25 1.90
N ASP A 384 -5.57 6.13 1.88
CA ASP A 384 -7.03 6.14 1.95
C ASP A 384 -7.54 6.27 3.40
N THR A 385 -8.84 6.52 3.56
CA THR A 385 -9.51 6.61 4.86
C THR A 385 -10.88 5.95 4.78
N GLU A 386 -11.06 4.85 5.49
CA GLU A 386 -12.33 4.14 5.56
C GLU A 386 -12.40 3.32 6.85
N ASP A 387 -13.60 3.24 7.44
CA ASP A 387 -13.86 2.45 8.64
C ASP A 387 -15.04 1.50 8.38
N ILE A 388 -14.87 0.22 8.72
CA ILE A 388 -15.92 -0.79 8.66
C ILE A 388 -15.99 -1.52 10.00
N SER A 389 -17.20 -1.57 10.58
CA SER A 389 -17.47 -2.29 11.81
C SER A 389 -18.58 -3.31 11.60
N GLY A 390 -18.47 -4.46 12.26
CA GLY A 390 -19.54 -5.45 12.26
C GLY A 390 -19.10 -6.85 12.68
N SER A 391 -19.96 -7.81 12.44
CA SER A 391 -19.68 -9.25 12.60
C SER A 391 -19.51 -9.98 11.27
N VAL A 392 -19.77 -9.30 10.15
CA VAL A 392 -19.68 -9.85 8.78
C VAL A 392 -18.30 -9.59 8.17
N SER A 393 -18.02 -10.21 7.02
CA SER A 393 -16.76 -10.00 6.33
C SER A 393 -16.67 -8.61 5.68
N ALA A 394 -15.48 -8.03 5.70
CA ALA A 394 -15.09 -6.85 4.93
C ALA A 394 -14.08 -7.26 3.86
N GLN A 395 -14.24 -6.81 2.62
CA GLN A 395 -13.24 -6.99 1.58
C GLN A 395 -12.36 -5.74 1.51
N ILE A 396 -11.04 -5.93 1.47
CA ILE A 396 -10.06 -4.88 1.27
C ILE A 396 -9.47 -5.04 -0.13
N PHE A 397 -9.57 -3.99 -0.93
CA PHE A 397 -8.89 -3.83 -2.20
C PHE A 397 -7.66 -2.95 -2.01
N THR A 398 -6.49 -3.55 -2.21
CA THR A 398 -5.20 -2.89 -2.07
C THR A 398 -4.58 -2.70 -3.45
N LYS A 399 -4.01 -1.52 -3.73
CA LYS A 399 -3.17 -1.34 -4.91
C LYS A 399 -1.98 -0.44 -4.58
N ILE A 400 -0.90 -0.62 -5.32
CA ILE A 400 0.26 0.25 -5.24
C ILE A 400 0.14 1.32 -6.31
N ASP A 401 0.08 2.57 -5.90
CA ASP A 401 -0.09 3.71 -6.79
C ASP A 401 1.24 4.15 -7.38
N GLN A 402 2.28 4.22 -6.54
CA GLN A 402 3.61 4.70 -6.91
C GLN A 402 4.69 3.94 -6.16
N ILE A 403 5.83 3.72 -6.85
CA ILE A 403 7.05 3.17 -6.28
C ILE A 403 8.20 4.05 -6.79
N ASN A 404 8.95 4.63 -5.86
CA ASN A 404 10.10 5.48 -6.15
C ASN A 404 11.35 4.88 -5.51
N HIS A 405 12.31 4.45 -6.33
CA HIS A 405 13.60 3.92 -5.86
C HIS A 405 14.65 5.01 -5.77
N ASN A 406 15.33 5.08 -4.62
CA ASN A 406 16.48 5.94 -4.35
C ASN A 406 16.21 7.43 -4.69
N LEU A 407 14.95 7.83 -4.67
CA LEU A 407 14.47 9.16 -5.01
C LEU A 407 13.64 9.68 -3.83
N PHE A 408 13.94 10.88 -3.37
CA PHE A 408 13.18 11.54 -2.31
C PHE A 408 13.14 13.04 -2.56
N ASP A 409 11.98 13.62 -2.25
CA ASP A 409 11.81 15.06 -2.12
C ASP A 409 12.27 15.44 -0.72
N GLY A 410 13.27 16.32 -0.61
CA GLY A 410 13.90 16.60 0.69
C GLY A 410 14.70 17.88 0.75
N THR A 411 15.29 18.12 1.92
CA THR A 411 16.09 19.31 2.22
C THR A 411 17.34 18.96 3.02
N THR A 412 18.39 19.77 2.86
CA THR A 412 19.66 19.62 3.61
C THR A 412 19.60 20.18 5.04
N GLU A 413 18.54 20.93 5.33
CA GLU A 413 18.31 21.52 6.64
C GLU A 413 17.61 20.51 7.56
N LEU A 414 18.06 20.41 8.80
CA LEU A 414 17.44 19.54 9.81
C LEU A 414 16.81 20.47 10.84
N THR A 415 15.50 20.34 11.03
CA THR A 415 14.70 21.14 11.96
C THR A 415 13.86 20.20 12.83
N ASN A 416 13.51 20.60 14.05
CA ASN A 416 12.72 19.70 14.91
C ASN A 416 11.28 19.60 14.42
N PHE A 417 10.57 18.58 14.91
CA PHE A 417 9.16 18.41 14.64
C PHE A 417 8.35 19.65 15.08
N GLY A 418 7.52 20.19 14.19
CA GLY A 418 6.71 21.39 14.44
C GLY A 418 7.45 22.73 14.27
N ASP A 419 8.77 22.71 14.03
CA ASP A 419 9.53 23.90 13.64
C ASP A 419 9.32 24.21 12.15
N GLU A 420 9.25 25.50 11.82
CA GLU A 420 9.16 26.01 10.44
C GLU A 420 10.43 25.68 9.65
N PHE A 421 10.28 25.25 8.41
CA PHE A 421 11.39 25.21 7.45
C PHE A 421 11.58 26.57 6.78
N PRO A 422 12.83 27.05 6.62
CA PRO A 422 13.05 28.28 5.90
C PRO A 422 12.96 28.06 4.37
N SER A 423 12.07 28.84 3.75
CA SER A 423 11.97 29.17 2.33
C SER A 423 11.76 28.02 1.32
N SER A 424 10.85 28.25 0.37
CA SER A 424 10.45 27.33 -0.71
C SER A 424 11.55 26.96 -1.72
N GLY A 425 12.81 27.39 -1.51
CA GLY A 425 13.96 27.10 -2.37
C GLY A 425 14.91 26.01 -1.84
N SER A 426 14.70 25.54 -0.60
CA SER A 426 15.52 24.48 0.02
C SER A 426 15.02 23.06 -0.29
N ILE A 427 13.75 22.92 -0.66
CA ILE A 427 13.13 21.64 -1.04
C ILE A 427 13.54 21.32 -2.47
N LYS A 428 14.23 20.20 -2.62
CA LYS A 428 14.78 19.74 -3.89
C LYS A 428 14.54 18.25 -4.06
N LYS A 429 14.54 17.80 -5.31
CA LYS A 429 14.48 16.38 -5.65
C LYS A 429 15.88 15.83 -5.61
N TYR A 430 16.13 14.82 -4.80
CA TYR A 430 17.45 14.19 -4.70
C TYR A 430 17.38 12.75 -5.16
N LYS A 431 18.39 12.33 -5.92
CA LYS A 431 18.61 10.93 -6.27
C LYS A 431 19.87 10.43 -5.59
N LEU A 432 19.74 9.35 -4.84
CA LEU A 432 20.87 8.64 -4.26
C LEU A 432 21.58 7.84 -5.36
N LYS A 433 22.90 7.76 -5.27
CA LYS A 433 23.72 6.90 -6.12
C LYS A 433 23.22 5.45 -6.06
N GLU A 434 23.24 4.76 -7.18
CA GLU A 434 22.56 3.47 -7.36
C GLU A 434 23.23 2.30 -6.61
N ALA A 435 22.42 1.29 -6.30
CA ALA A 435 22.62 0.30 -5.23
C ALA A 435 23.70 -0.79 -5.46
N ASN A 436 24.45 -0.76 -6.57
CA ASN A 436 25.55 -1.72 -6.78
C ASN A 436 26.89 -1.24 -6.20
N THR A 437 26.93 -0.04 -5.62
CA THR A 437 28.10 0.52 -4.95
C THR A 437 27.69 1.17 -3.63
N PRO A 438 28.58 1.22 -2.61
CA PRO A 438 28.32 1.99 -1.41
C PRO A 438 27.93 3.43 -1.75
N ASN A 439 26.83 3.88 -1.16
CA ASN A 439 26.17 5.14 -1.48
C ASN A 439 25.68 5.91 -0.24
N ALA A 440 25.68 5.31 0.95
CA ALA A 440 25.23 5.93 2.19
C ALA A 440 26.21 5.69 3.34
N TYR A 441 26.31 6.65 4.25
CA TYR A 441 27.17 6.60 5.43
C TYR A 441 26.37 6.44 6.73
N ALA A 442 25.20 7.07 6.80
CA ALA A 442 24.31 6.96 7.94
C ALA A 442 22.86 7.17 7.53
N ILE A 443 21.96 6.51 8.26
CA ILE A 443 20.51 6.68 8.14
C ILE A 443 19.94 6.90 9.52
N TRP A 444 18.97 7.81 9.62
CA TRP A 444 18.16 8.03 10.80
C TRP A 444 16.70 7.94 10.43
N LEU A 445 16.04 6.92 10.97
CA LEU A 445 14.60 6.76 10.93
C LEU A 445 14.04 7.26 12.26
N ARG A 446 13.19 8.26 12.19
CA ARG A 446 12.51 8.85 13.34
C ARG A 446 11.02 8.71 13.15
N PHE A 447 10.45 7.75 13.86
CA PHE A 447 9.02 7.61 14.00
C PHE A 447 8.52 8.63 15.04
N ILE A 448 7.47 9.36 14.67
CA ILE A 448 6.81 10.35 15.53
C ILE A 448 5.33 9.97 15.58
N PRO A 449 4.79 9.70 16.79
CA PRO A 449 3.39 9.34 16.94
C PRO A 449 2.48 10.53 16.58
N ASP A 450 1.24 10.22 16.26
CA ASP A 450 0.20 11.18 15.93
C ASP A 450 0.05 12.20 17.08
N ASP A 451 0.20 13.46 16.73
CA ASP A 451 0.06 14.58 17.63
C ASP A 451 -1.22 15.34 17.25
N PRO A 452 -2.28 15.30 18.07
CA PRO A 452 -3.57 15.92 17.75
C PRO A 452 -3.49 17.44 17.57
N ARG A 453 -2.39 18.07 17.98
CA ARG A 453 -2.13 19.50 17.74
C ARG A 453 -1.79 19.79 16.27
N VAL A 454 -1.52 18.76 15.46
CA VAL A 454 -1.21 18.87 14.04
C VAL A 454 -2.51 18.94 13.24
N THR A 455 -3.01 20.15 13.02
CA THR A 455 -4.25 20.38 12.26
C THR A 455 -4.03 20.39 10.74
N SER A 456 -2.83 20.73 10.28
CA SER A 456 -2.46 20.73 8.86
C SER A 456 -0.97 20.53 8.69
N SER A 457 -0.53 20.05 7.53
CA SER A 457 0.90 19.84 7.23
C SER A 457 1.73 21.13 7.18
N THR A 458 1.09 22.29 7.07
CA THR A 458 1.71 23.60 6.79
C THR A 458 1.60 24.59 7.95
N SER A 459 1.01 24.20 9.08
CA SER A 459 0.84 25.08 10.24
C SER A 459 1.65 24.60 11.44
N PRO A 460 2.16 25.49 12.30
CA PRO A 460 2.85 25.09 13.52
C PRO A 460 1.92 24.37 14.49
N LEU A 461 2.51 23.70 15.49
CA LEU A 461 1.75 23.00 16.53
C LEU A 461 0.86 24.00 17.31
N SER A 462 -0.44 23.71 17.39
CA SER A 462 -1.42 24.55 18.10
C SER A 462 -2.27 23.73 19.06
N GLY A 463 -2.45 24.22 20.29
CA GLY A 463 -3.30 23.59 21.31
C GLY A 463 -2.55 22.94 22.48
N THR A 464 -3.34 22.34 23.37
CA THR A 464 -2.85 21.65 24.58
C THR A 464 -3.18 20.18 24.52
N LEU A 465 -2.17 19.34 24.79
CA LEU A 465 -2.37 17.89 24.93
C LEU A 465 -3.07 17.57 26.25
N GLY A 466 -4.09 16.73 26.18
CA GLY A 466 -4.70 16.04 27.32
C GLY A 466 -3.81 14.93 27.88
N THR A 467 -4.14 14.41 29.06
CA THR A 467 -3.40 13.29 29.68
C THR A 467 -3.48 12.02 28.86
N ASP A 468 -4.66 11.73 28.32
CA ASP A 468 -4.94 10.49 27.60
C ASP A 468 -4.22 10.47 26.24
N GLU A 469 -4.12 11.64 25.59
CA GLU A 469 -3.37 11.81 24.34
C GLU A 469 -1.87 11.57 24.56
N ILE A 470 -1.32 12.06 25.67
CA ILE A 470 0.09 11.82 26.04
C ILE A 470 0.34 10.32 26.27
N GLU A 471 -0.58 9.62 26.93
CA GLU A 471 -0.47 8.18 27.17
C GLU A 471 -0.53 7.38 25.86
N ARG A 472 -1.40 7.77 24.92
CA ARG A 472 -1.43 7.18 23.56
C ARG A 472 -0.11 7.38 22.82
N MET A 473 0.43 8.61 22.81
CA MET A 473 1.70 8.92 22.16
C MET A 473 2.87 8.11 22.75
N LYS A 474 2.91 7.96 24.08
CA LYS A 474 3.91 7.12 24.76
C LYS A 474 3.79 5.65 24.35
N THR A 475 2.56 5.13 24.31
CA THR A 475 2.29 3.74 23.95
C THR A 475 2.72 3.44 22.51
N SER A 476 2.38 4.32 21.56
CA SER A 476 2.81 4.20 20.16
C SER A 476 4.34 4.29 20.01
N THR A 477 4.97 5.23 20.72
CA THR A 477 6.44 5.36 20.75
C THR A 477 7.12 4.11 21.30
N GLU A 478 6.56 3.51 22.36
CA GLU A 478 7.07 2.27 22.94
C GLU A 478 6.93 1.08 21.98
N LEU A 479 5.79 0.95 21.31
CA LEU A 479 5.51 -0.07 20.30
C LEU A 479 6.55 -0.03 19.17
N TRP A 480 6.77 1.15 18.61
CA TRP A 480 7.77 1.34 17.56
C TRP A 480 9.20 1.12 18.02
N LYS A 481 9.52 1.48 19.28
CA LYS A 481 10.82 1.16 19.87
C LYS A 481 11.05 -0.34 19.94
N ARG A 482 10.04 -1.11 20.35
CA ARG A 482 10.11 -2.59 20.34
C ARG A 482 10.29 -3.11 18.92
N GLY A 483 9.64 -2.50 17.92
CA GLY A 483 9.82 -2.83 16.51
C GLY A 483 11.27 -2.68 16.05
N PHE A 484 11.89 -1.54 16.32
CA PHE A 484 13.30 -1.30 16.00
C PHE A 484 14.27 -2.20 16.77
N ASP A 485 13.95 -2.54 18.03
CA ASP A 485 14.75 -3.49 18.82
C ASP A 485 14.69 -4.91 18.26
N GLN A 486 13.55 -5.32 17.73
CA GLN A 486 13.42 -6.61 17.05
C GLN A 486 14.23 -6.63 15.75
N VAL A 487 14.17 -5.58 14.94
CA VAL A 487 15.03 -5.45 13.74
C VAL A 487 16.49 -5.62 14.13
N LYS A 488 16.96 -4.87 15.13
CA LYS A 488 18.32 -4.98 15.66
C LYS A 488 18.65 -6.40 16.14
N THR A 489 17.76 -7.03 16.88
CA THR A 489 18.00 -8.39 17.44
C THR A 489 18.10 -9.44 16.34
N ILE A 490 17.19 -9.40 15.36
CA ILE A 490 17.19 -10.32 14.21
C ILE A 490 18.44 -10.11 13.36
N THR A 491 18.77 -8.86 13.05
CA THR A 491 19.98 -8.51 12.29
C THR A 491 21.24 -8.97 13.01
N ASN A 492 21.39 -8.65 14.30
CA ASN A 492 22.57 -9.04 15.06
C ASN A 492 22.73 -10.55 15.14
N LYS A 493 21.64 -11.30 15.32
CA LYS A 493 21.69 -12.77 15.31
C LYS A 493 22.12 -13.30 13.95
N THR A 494 21.54 -12.77 12.87
CA THR A 494 21.87 -13.19 11.49
C THR A 494 23.34 -12.91 11.15
N ILE A 495 23.89 -11.82 11.69
CA ILE A 495 25.27 -11.39 11.48
C ILE A 495 26.25 -12.17 12.39
N SER A 496 25.87 -12.45 13.64
CA SER A 496 26.72 -13.12 14.64
C SER A 496 26.81 -14.63 14.44
N ASP A 497 25.78 -15.26 13.88
CA ASP A 497 25.70 -16.72 13.68
C ASP A 497 26.55 -17.20 12.47
N ASN A 498 27.58 -16.44 12.08
CA ASN A 498 28.45 -16.73 10.94
C ASN A 498 29.84 -17.20 11.41
N PRO A 499 30.02 -18.49 11.75
CA PRO A 499 31.24 -19.02 12.37
C PRO A 499 32.48 -18.95 11.45
N ASP A 500 32.29 -18.81 10.14
CA ASP A 500 33.37 -18.90 9.16
C ASP A 500 34.09 -17.57 8.88
N LYS A 501 33.53 -16.41 9.29
CA LYS A 501 34.13 -15.08 9.00
C LYS A 501 33.85 -14.01 10.09
N PRO A 502 34.82 -13.71 10.98
CA PRO A 502 34.64 -12.74 12.07
C PRO A 502 34.45 -11.28 11.59
N ASP A 503 34.86 -10.94 10.37
CA ASP A 503 34.72 -9.58 9.80
C ASP A 503 33.26 -9.16 9.62
N VAL A 504 32.35 -10.11 9.35
CA VAL A 504 30.91 -9.87 9.26
C VAL A 504 30.35 -9.49 10.64
N GLY A 505 30.90 -10.04 11.73
CA GLY A 505 30.51 -9.74 13.10
C GLY A 505 30.70 -8.26 13.50
N SER A 506 31.58 -7.53 12.81
CA SER A 506 31.81 -6.09 13.03
C SER A 506 30.57 -5.23 12.77
N TYR A 507 29.67 -5.68 11.90
CA TYR A 507 28.42 -4.98 11.58
C TYR A 507 27.37 -5.03 12.70
N SER A 508 27.52 -5.89 13.71
CA SER A 508 26.58 -6.01 14.84
C SER A 508 26.46 -4.74 15.70
N GLY A 509 27.42 -3.81 15.56
CA GLY A 509 27.42 -2.50 16.21
C GLY A 509 26.77 -1.38 15.40
N TYR A 510 26.37 -1.63 14.14
CA TYR A 510 25.93 -0.58 13.22
C TYR A 510 24.50 -0.11 13.47
N LEU A 511 23.76 -0.77 14.37
CA LEU A 511 22.38 -0.42 14.70
C LEU A 511 22.25 0.13 16.12
N TYR A 512 21.68 1.32 16.23
CA TYR A 512 21.35 1.93 17.51
C TYR A 512 19.91 2.43 17.53
N SER A 513 19.11 1.93 18.47
CA SER A 513 17.72 2.31 18.67
C SER A 513 17.53 2.95 20.04
N PHE A 514 16.78 4.06 20.10
CA PHE A 514 16.42 4.73 21.35
C PHE A 514 15.05 5.41 21.21
N ARG A 515 14.40 5.71 22.34
CA ARG A 515 13.16 6.50 22.36
C ARG A 515 13.32 7.77 23.18
N ILE A 516 12.65 8.83 22.75
CA ILE A 516 12.58 10.13 23.41
C ILE A 516 11.19 10.26 24.05
N GLU A 517 11.17 10.60 25.34
CA GLU A 517 9.97 10.88 26.12
C GLU A 517 10.18 12.18 26.91
N ASP A 518 10.26 13.31 26.21
CA ASP A 518 10.48 14.61 26.83
C ASP A 518 9.13 15.28 27.12
N GLU A 519 8.55 15.02 28.29
CA GLU A 519 7.26 15.62 28.70
C GLU A 519 7.28 17.16 28.75
N PRO A 520 8.32 17.83 29.31
CA PRO A 520 8.39 19.30 29.31
C PRO A 520 8.31 19.92 27.92
N LYS A 521 8.98 19.32 26.93
CA LYS A 521 8.97 19.79 25.54
C LYS A 521 7.87 19.15 24.69
N ARG A 522 7.15 18.15 25.23
CA ARG A 522 6.14 17.35 24.54
C ARG A 522 6.68 16.73 23.25
N ILE A 523 7.90 16.19 23.32
CA ILE A 523 8.56 15.52 22.21
C ILE A 523 8.58 14.03 22.50
N PHE A 524 7.89 13.27 21.65
CA PHE A 524 7.86 11.81 21.69
C PHE A 524 8.35 11.30 20.33
N SER A 525 9.33 10.40 20.33
CA SER A 525 9.77 9.75 19.09
C SER A 525 10.50 8.44 19.36
N SER A 526 10.35 7.49 18.45
CA SER A 526 11.17 6.29 18.38
C SER A 526 12.19 6.46 17.26
N ASN A 527 13.46 6.15 17.54
CA ASN A 527 14.56 6.43 16.64
C ASN A 527 15.36 5.16 16.38
N LEU A 528 15.68 4.91 15.11
CA LEU A 528 16.62 3.90 14.66
C LEU A 528 17.70 4.58 13.81
N LEU A 529 18.95 4.46 14.24
CA LEU A 529 20.11 4.89 13.48
C LEU A 529 20.90 3.69 12.98
N ILE A 530 21.39 3.84 11.76
CA ILE A 530 22.22 2.86 11.08
C ILE A 530 23.52 3.55 10.63
N GLY A 531 24.67 3.03 11.03
CA GLY A 531 26.00 3.53 10.67
C GLY A 531 27.09 2.97 11.58
N GLN A 532 28.36 2.98 11.14
CA GLN A 532 29.46 2.36 11.91
C GLN A 532 29.67 3.03 13.28
N GLY A 533 29.62 4.37 13.33
CA GLY A 533 29.90 5.17 14.50
C GLY A 533 28.74 5.35 15.49
N VAL A 534 27.55 4.81 15.21
CA VAL A 534 26.32 5.08 16.00
C VAL A 534 26.43 4.66 17.47
N GLY A 535 27.25 3.66 17.79
CA GLY A 535 27.47 3.21 19.17
C GLY A 535 28.01 4.30 20.11
N LYS A 536 28.70 5.32 19.57
CA LYS A 536 29.21 6.46 20.33
C LYS A 536 28.09 7.35 20.88
N LEU A 537 26.91 7.33 20.26
CA LEU A 537 25.74 8.11 20.68
C LEU A 537 25.08 7.58 21.96
N ALA A 538 25.39 6.36 22.39
CA ALA A 538 24.78 5.75 23.58
C ALA A 538 25.03 6.52 24.89
N GLY A 539 26.06 7.38 24.93
CA GLY A 539 26.34 8.26 26.06
C GLY A 539 25.35 9.43 26.18
N ASP A 540 25.08 10.10 25.07
CA ASP A 540 24.21 11.29 25.01
C ASP A 540 22.72 10.91 24.84
N CYS A 541 22.45 9.87 24.07
CA CYS A 541 21.14 9.29 23.83
C CYS A 541 21.07 7.96 24.54
N LYS A 542 20.46 7.91 25.73
CA LYS A 542 20.19 6.63 26.41
C LYS A 542 19.03 5.93 25.71
N ALA A 543 18.90 4.62 25.92
CA ALA A 543 17.81 3.80 25.36
C ALA A 543 16.40 4.41 25.58
N ILE A 544 16.20 5.07 26.72
CA ILE A 544 15.08 5.98 27.00
C ILE A 544 15.67 7.32 27.42
N THR A 545 15.31 8.38 26.70
CA THR A 545 15.82 9.74 26.93
C THR A 545 14.68 10.70 27.28
N TYR A 546 14.70 11.26 28.49
CA TYR A 546 13.72 12.26 28.95
C TYR A 546 14.13 13.71 28.65
N ASN A 547 15.32 13.92 28.09
CA ASN A 547 15.83 15.25 27.73
C ASN A 547 16.32 15.26 26.28
N SER A 548 15.45 15.70 25.39
CA SER A 548 15.70 15.81 23.95
C SER A 548 16.82 16.79 23.59
N SER A 549 17.08 17.78 24.46
CA SER A 549 17.98 18.92 24.18
C SER A 549 19.45 18.55 23.99
N LYS A 550 19.86 17.38 24.49
CA LYS A 550 21.24 16.87 24.31
C LYS A 550 21.28 15.81 23.21
N CYS A 551 20.31 14.91 23.19
CA CYS A 551 20.30 13.78 22.28
C CYS A 551 20.07 14.20 20.81
N LEU A 552 19.07 15.04 20.51
CA LEU A 552 18.76 15.45 19.13
C LEU A 552 19.94 16.18 18.47
N PRO A 553 20.58 17.19 19.10
CA PRO A 553 21.75 17.85 18.49
C PRO A 553 22.95 16.92 18.29
N SER A 554 23.18 15.96 19.19
CA SER A 554 24.25 14.95 19.01
C SER A 554 23.97 14.05 17.81
N VAL A 555 22.72 13.64 17.60
CA VAL A 555 22.29 12.85 16.44
C VAL A 555 22.45 13.64 15.13
N GLU A 556 21.97 14.88 15.10
CA GLU A 556 22.12 15.76 13.93
C GLU A 556 23.58 16.01 13.58
N LYS A 557 24.44 16.23 14.59
CA LYS A 557 25.88 16.38 14.40
C LYS A 557 26.50 15.10 13.81
N TYR A 558 26.11 13.94 14.33
CA TYR A 558 26.61 12.66 13.83
C TYR A 558 26.25 12.47 12.36
N ILE A 559 24.98 12.66 12.00
CA ILE A 559 24.51 12.46 10.62
C ILE A 559 25.09 13.48 9.65
N LYS A 560 25.26 14.75 10.04
CA LYS A 560 25.78 15.78 9.13
C LYS A 560 27.30 15.71 8.94
N ASN A 561 28.03 15.45 10.01
CA ASN A 561 29.48 15.64 10.03
C ASN A 561 30.24 14.35 10.31
N ASP A 562 29.95 13.69 11.43
CA ASP A 562 30.82 12.61 11.93
C ASP A 562 30.69 11.33 11.07
N SER A 563 29.50 11.05 10.52
CA SER A 563 29.26 9.86 9.69
C SER A 563 30.02 9.88 8.36
N ARG A 564 30.48 11.04 7.88
CA ARG A 564 31.27 11.13 6.63
C ARG A 564 32.63 10.42 6.73
N TYR A 565 33.09 10.12 7.94
CA TYR A 565 34.32 9.39 8.19
C TYR A 565 34.10 7.91 8.46
N ASP A 566 32.84 7.47 8.54
CA ASP A 566 32.47 6.07 8.73
C ASP A 566 32.54 5.30 7.40
N GLU A 567 32.64 3.98 7.46
CA GLU A 567 32.58 3.13 6.28
C GLU A 567 31.20 3.22 5.61
N PRO A 568 31.15 3.47 4.28
CA PRO A 568 29.90 3.53 3.56
C PRO A 568 29.31 2.13 3.37
N PHE A 569 27.99 2.08 3.26
CA PHE A 569 27.22 0.89 2.97
C PHE A 569 26.28 1.13 1.78
N ILE A 570 25.67 0.05 1.30
CA ILE A 570 24.69 0.11 0.22
C ILE A 570 23.31 0.34 0.83
N LEU A 571 22.70 1.45 0.50
CA LEU A 571 21.31 1.76 0.81
C LEU A 571 20.45 1.56 -0.45
N ASP A 572 19.39 0.80 -0.26
CA ASP A 572 18.31 0.56 -1.22
C ASP A 572 17.02 1.09 -0.59
N TYR A 573 16.73 2.37 -0.86
CA TYR A 573 15.56 3.06 -0.29
C TYR A 573 14.45 3.09 -1.32
N THR A 574 13.27 2.59 -0.95
CA THR A 574 12.07 2.63 -1.78
C THR A 574 10.96 3.34 -1.03
N GLU A 575 10.36 4.35 -1.65
CA GLU A 575 9.14 4.99 -1.15
C GLU A 575 7.95 4.48 -1.97
N SER A 576 6.98 3.86 -1.29
CA SER A 576 5.83 3.20 -1.90
C SER A 576 4.53 3.80 -1.38
N GLU A 577 3.65 4.19 -2.29
CA GLU A 577 2.30 4.67 -1.98
C GLU A 577 1.29 3.55 -2.23
N VAL A 578 0.52 3.20 -1.20
CA VAL A 578 -0.46 2.12 -1.22
C VAL A 578 -1.84 2.69 -0.89
N SER A 579 -2.79 2.53 -1.81
CA SER A 579 -4.20 2.79 -1.53
C SER A 579 -4.91 1.53 -1.08
N LEU A 580 -5.77 1.69 -0.07
CA LEU A 580 -6.55 0.64 0.56
C LEU A 580 -8.01 1.08 0.55
N VAL A 581 -8.82 0.45 -0.29
CA VAL A 581 -10.27 0.66 -0.30
C VAL A 581 -10.93 -0.51 0.39
N MET A 582 -11.88 -0.26 1.28
CA MET A 582 -12.66 -1.31 1.91
C MET A 582 -14.07 -1.35 1.33
N GLN A 583 -14.69 -2.53 1.39
CA GLN A 583 -16.09 -2.71 1.04
C GLN A 583 -16.70 -3.70 2.02
N SER A 584 -17.86 -3.35 2.57
CA SER A 584 -18.62 -4.29 3.39
C SER A 584 -19.07 -5.47 2.52
N GLY A 585 -18.83 -6.69 2.98
CA GLY A 585 -19.21 -7.93 2.29
C GLY A 585 -20.72 -8.21 2.29
N ALA A 586 -21.55 -7.27 2.74
CA ALA A 586 -23.01 -7.38 2.65
C ALA A 586 -23.49 -7.09 1.22
N LEU A 587 -23.58 -8.15 0.40
CA LEU A 587 -24.49 -8.25 -0.75
C LEU A 587 -25.66 -9.16 -0.40
#